data_AF-A0A9Q1BV32-F1
#
_entry.id   AF-A0A9Q1BV32-F1
#
_cell.length_a   1.000
_cell.length_b   1.000
_cell.length_c   1.000
_cell.angle_alpha   90.00
_cell.angle_beta   90.00
_cell.angle_gamma   90.00
#
_symmetry.space_group_name_H-M   'P 1'
#
loop_
_entity.id
_entity.type
_entity.pdbx_description
1 polymer ?
#
loop_
_entity_poly.entity_id
_entity_poly.type
_entity_poly.pdbx_seq_one_letter_code
_entity_poly.pdbx_strand_id
1 'polypeptide(L)'
;MVDAFWKSLIRDVFPLLVPRRRWNVDRRNVRVGDVVLIADPKMVRGQWKVGRVTEVYPGDDNRVRNVQVKTANGLLRRTVNKIVVIYPVEGYE
;
A
#
# COMPACT_ATOMS: atom_id res chain seq x y z
N MET A 1 -1.50 -42.15 11.03
CA MET A 1 -2.39 -42.05 9.85
C MET A 1 -3.08 -40.69 9.77
N VAL A 2 -3.69 -40.23 10.87
CA VAL A 2 -4.32 -38.89 10.95
C VAL A 2 -3.33 -37.74 10.76
N ASP A 3 -2.12 -37.81 11.33
CA ASP A 3 -1.12 -36.74 11.17
C ASP A 3 -0.60 -36.60 9.73
N ALA A 4 -0.45 -37.72 9.02
CA ALA A 4 -0.01 -37.72 7.62
C ALA A 4 -1.08 -37.10 6.71
N PHE A 5 -2.35 -37.41 6.98
CA PHE A 5 -3.49 -36.80 6.30
C PHE A 5 -3.51 -35.29 6.49
N TRP A 6 -3.46 -34.80 7.74
CA TRP A 6 -3.47 -33.35 8.00
C TRP A 6 -2.24 -32.63 7.45
N LYS A 7 -1.04 -33.25 7.49
CA LYS A 7 0.15 -32.69 6.85
C LYS A 7 -0.03 -32.52 5.34
N SER A 8 -0.55 -33.54 4.65
CA SER A 8 -0.76 -33.49 3.20
C SER A 8 -1.86 -32.48 2.85
N LEU A 9 -2.96 -32.46 3.61
CA LEU A 9 -4.06 -31.53 3.37
C LEU A 9 -3.63 -30.07 3.56
N ILE A 10 -2.85 -29.77 4.61
CA ILE A 10 -2.34 -28.41 4.84
C ILE A 10 -1.31 -28.02 3.79
N ARG A 11 -0.45 -28.94 3.33
CA ARG A 11 0.56 -28.62 2.31
C ARG A 11 -0.06 -28.42 0.93
N ASP A 12 -0.99 -29.28 0.55
CA ASP A 12 -1.43 -29.44 -0.84
C ASP A 12 -2.74 -28.69 -1.12
N VAL A 13 -3.66 -28.63 -0.14
CA VAL A 13 -5.00 -28.07 -0.32
C VAL A 13 -5.11 -26.64 0.22
N PHE A 14 -4.51 -26.35 1.39
CA PHE A 14 -4.60 -25.02 2.00
C PHE A 14 -4.12 -23.86 1.10
N PRO A 15 -3.01 -23.97 0.35
CA PRO A 15 -2.57 -22.88 -0.55
C PRO A 15 -3.54 -22.60 -1.70
N LEU A 16 -4.40 -23.56 -2.04
CA LEU A 16 -5.43 -23.44 -3.08
C LEU A 16 -6.70 -22.79 -2.53
N LEU A 17 -6.99 -22.98 -1.24
CA LEU A 17 -8.16 -22.41 -0.57
C LEU A 17 -7.98 -20.95 -0.16
N VAL A 18 -6.74 -20.49 0.07
CA VAL A 18 -6.46 -19.08 0.35
C VAL A 18 -6.47 -18.30 -0.98
N PRO A 19 -7.44 -17.40 -1.21
CA PRO A 19 -7.46 -16.61 -2.42
C PRO A 19 -6.20 -15.74 -2.47
N ARG A 20 -5.30 -16.02 -3.41
CA ARG A 20 -4.16 -15.14 -3.64
C ARG A 20 -4.68 -13.81 -4.15
N ARG A 21 -4.44 -12.76 -3.37
CA ARG A 21 -4.73 -11.37 -3.78
C ARG A 21 -3.79 -11.01 -4.93
N ARG A 22 -4.23 -11.28 -6.16
CA ARG A 22 -3.54 -10.82 -7.37
C ARG A 22 -3.80 -9.32 -7.54
N TRP A 23 -2.80 -8.59 -8.03
CA TRP A 23 -2.90 -7.17 -8.42
C TRP A 23 -3.75 -6.99 -9.69
N ASN A 24 -4.88 -7.70 -9.79
CA ASN A 24 -5.75 -7.73 -10.97
C ASN A 24 -6.83 -6.65 -10.93
N VAL A 25 -7.04 -6.02 -9.78
CA VAL A 25 -8.02 -4.94 -9.65
C VAL A 25 -7.27 -3.64 -9.81
N ASP A 26 -7.53 -2.95 -10.93
CA ASP A 26 -7.03 -1.61 -11.14
C ASP A 26 -7.63 -0.70 -10.05
N ARG A 27 -6.76 0.01 -9.34
CA ARG A 27 -7.13 0.96 -8.32
C ARG A 27 -6.71 2.35 -8.77
N ARG A 28 -7.46 3.35 -8.33
CA ARG A 28 -7.13 4.76 -8.50
C ARG A 28 -5.65 5.01 -8.17
N ASN A 29 -4.93 5.58 -9.13
CA ASN A 29 -3.57 6.06 -8.92
C ASN A 29 -3.56 7.23 -7.90
N VAL A 30 -2.46 7.34 -7.15
CA VAL A 30 -2.24 8.46 -6.22
C VAL A 30 -2.13 9.76 -7.02
N ARG A 31 -2.81 10.80 -6.55
CA ARG A 31 -2.82 12.12 -7.20
C ARG A 31 -2.23 13.19 -6.30
N VAL A 32 -1.80 14.29 -6.92
CA VAL A 32 -1.39 15.49 -6.19
C VAL A 32 -2.57 15.98 -5.36
N GLY A 33 -2.30 16.31 -4.10
CA GLY A 33 -3.32 16.76 -3.16
C GLY A 33 -3.91 15.68 -2.27
N ASP A 34 -3.71 14.39 -2.58
CA ASP A 34 -4.16 13.29 -1.73
C ASP A 34 -3.49 13.35 -0.34
N VAL A 35 -4.27 13.08 0.71
CA VAL A 35 -3.74 12.96 2.07
C VAL A 35 -3.38 11.49 2.31
N VAL A 36 -2.14 11.27 2.73
CA VAL A 36 -1.54 9.95 2.84
C VAL A 36 -0.93 9.73 4.22
N LEU A 37 -1.05 8.50 4.70
CA LEU A 37 -0.24 7.96 5.78
C LEU A 37 1.06 7.39 5.24
N ILE A 38 2.17 7.65 5.92
CA ILE A 38 3.50 7.15 5.55
C ILE A 38 3.83 5.96 6.45
N ALA A 39 4.04 4.80 5.84
CA ALA A 39 4.49 3.59 6.50
C ALA A 39 6.03 3.56 6.57
N ASP A 40 6.57 3.82 7.75
CA ASP A 40 8.01 3.71 8.03
C ASP A 40 8.28 2.53 8.96
N PRO A 41 9.06 1.51 8.54
CA PRO A 41 9.35 0.35 9.38
C PRO A 41 10.17 0.68 10.64
N LYS A 42 10.85 1.85 10.69
CA LYS A 42 11.61 2.28 11.86
C LYS A 42 10.75 3.02 12.90
N MET A 43 9.47 3.22 12.62
CA MET A 43 8.58 4.01 13.47
C MET A 43 8.05 3.17 14.63
N VAL A 44 8.02 3.77 15.82
CA VAL A 44 7.42 3.16 17.01
C VAL A 44 5.92 2.95 16.75
N ARG A 45 5.38 1.81 17.17
CA ARG A 45 3.95 1.51 17.03
C ARG A 45 3.09 2.63 17.62
N GLY A 46 2.04 3.02 16.89
CA GLY A 46 1.10 4.07 17.30
C GLY A 46 1.47 5.48 16.86
N GLN A 47 2.69 5.71 16.37
CA GLN A 47 3.03 6.98 15.70
C GLN A 47 2.73 6.84 14.21
N TRP A 48 1.93 7.76 13.67
CA TRP A 48 1.54 7.76 12.27
C TRP A 48 1.93 9.10 11.65
N LYS A 49 2.81 9.07 10.65
CA LYS A 49 3.16 10.28 9.89
C LYS A 49 2.14 10.48 8.79
N VAL A 50 1.37 11.55 8.90
CA VAL A 50 0.45 12.02 7.86
C VAL A 50 1.17 13.06 7.02
N GLY A 51 0.87 13.08 5.73
CA GLY A 51 1.30 14.16 4.86
C GLY A 51 0.38 14.30 3.64
N ARG A 52 0.61 15.35 2.87
CA ARG A 52 -0.12 15.64 1.64
C ARG A 52 0.81 15.44 0.45
N VAL A 53 0.35 14.75 -0.59
CA VAL A 53 1.11 14.56 -1.82
C VAL A 53 1.25 15.90 -2.54
N THR A 54 2.49 16.32 -2.80
CA THR A 54 2.81 17.55 -3.53
C THR A 54 3.15 17.27 -4.99
N GLU A 55 3.86 16.17 -5.25
CA GLU A 55 4.27 15.77 -6.60
C GLU A 55 4.14 14.26 -6.76
N VAL A 56 3.84 13.83 -7.99
CA VAL A 56 3.76 12.42 -8.37
C VAL A 56 4.72 12.15 -9.53
N TYR A 57 5.37 10.99 -9.50
CA TYR A 57 6.30 10.56 -10.54
C TYR A 57 5.79 9.24 -11.14
N PRO A 58 5.02 9.31 -12.25
CA PRO A 58 4.60 8.13 -13.01
C PRO A 58 5.78 7.50 -13.75
N GLY A 59 5.71 6.20 -14.01
CA GLY A 59 6.61 5.54 -14.97
C GLY A 59 5.99 5.43 -16.36
N ASP A 60 6.64 4.69 -17.25
CA ASP A 60 6.28 4.61 -18.68
C ASP A 60 4.87 4.02 -18.93
N ASP A 61 4.35 3.25 -17.98
CA ASP A 61 3.00 2.67 -18.00
C ASP A 61 1.92 3.60 -17.38
N ASN A 62 2.25 4.88 -17.17
CA ASN A 62 1.40 5.87 -16.48
C ASN A 62 1.00 5.51 -15.04
N ARG A 63 1.64 4.51 -14.41
CA ARG A 63 1.41 4.18 -13.00
C ARG A 63 2.40 4.91 -12.10
N VAL A 64 1.86 5.55 -11.07
CA VAL A 64 2.64 6.29 -10.07
C VAL A 64 3.45 5.32 -9.23
N ARG A 65 4.79 5.44 -9.25
CA ARG A 65 5.71 4.60 -8.46
C ARG A 65 6.31 5.34 -7.28
N ASN A 66 6.57 6.64 -7.47
CA ASN A 66 7.14 7.52 -6.46
C ASN A 66 6.28 8.76 -6.30
N VAL A 67 6.23 9.27 -5.07
CA VAL A 67 5.54 10.51 -4.72
C VAL A 67 6.43 11.34 -3.81
N GLN A 68 6.24 12.65 -3.88
CA GLN A 68 6.74 13.58 -2.89
C GLN A 68 5.60 13.97 -1.97
N VAL A 69 5.84 13.84 -0.66
CA VAL A 69 4.85 14.09 0.38
C VAL A 69 5.36 15.20 1.29
N LYS A 70 4.54 16.23 1.49
CA LYS A 70 4.77 17.27 2.49
C LYS A 70 4.21 16.80 3.83
N THR A 71 5.10 16.66 4.80
CA THR A 71 4.79 16.37 6.20
C THR A 71 5.04 17.62 7.06
N ALA A 72 4.64 17.58 8.33
CA ALA A 72 4.93 18.66 9.28
C ALA A 72 6.44 18.97 9.40
N ASN A 73 7.28 17.93 9.22
CA ASN A 73 8.73 18.05 9.39
C ASN A 73 9.46 18.31 8.06
N GLY A 74 8.75 18.52 6.95
CA GLY A 74 9.33 18.81 5.64
C GLY A 74 8.86 17.89 4.52
N LEU A 75 9.59 17.93 3.40
CA LEU A 75 9.29 17.17 2.18
C LEU A 75 10.00 15.81 2.21
N LEU A 76 9.26 14.74 1.90
CA LEU A 76 9.76 13.38 1.89
C LEU A 76 9.40 12.68 0.59
N ARG A 77 10.38 12.02 -0.04
CA ARG A 77 10.12 11.12 -1.17
C ARG A 77 9.84 9.70 -0.68
N ARG A 78 8.74 9.12 -1.15
CA ARG A 78 8.33 7.74 -0.82
C ARG A 78 7.76 7.04 -2.04
N THR A 79 7.98 5.73 -2.07
CA THR A 79 7.31 4.85 -3.04
C THR A 79 5.86 4.66 -2.62
N VAL A 80 4.97 4.39 -3.59
CA VAL A 80 3.55 4.10 -3.33
C VAL A 80 3.35 2.95 -2.34
N ASN A 81 4.21 1.95 -2.33
CA ASN A 81 4.12 0.81 -1.41
C ASN A 81 4.38 1.18 0.06
N LYS A 82 4.90 2.39 0.32
CA LYS A 82 5.17 2.91 1.65
C LYS A 82 4.19 4.01 2.06
N ILE A 83 3.12 4.20 1.29
CA ILE A 83 2.07 5.14 1.63
C ILE A 83 0.68 4.51 1.52
N VAL A 84 -0.27 5.06 2.27
CA VAL A 84 -1.68 4.68 2.21
C VAL A 84 -2.51 5.94 2.08
N VAL A 85 -3.32 6.05 1.03
CA VAL A 85 -4.25 7.16 0.87
C VAL A 85 -5.36 7.03 1.91
N ILE A 86 -5.52 8.06 2.74
CA ILE A 86 -6.60 8.12 3.75
C ILE A 86 -7.74 9.03 3.29
N TYR A 87 -7.41 10.10 2.56
CA TYR A 87 -8.39 11.02 2.02
C TYR A 87 -8.02 11.36 0.57
N PRO A 88 -8.84 10.95 -0.40
CA PRO A 88 -8.63 11.31 -1.80
C PRO A 88 -8.95 12.80 -2.00
N VAL A 89 -8.22 13.46 -2.90
CA VAL A 89 -8.49 14.87 -3.24
C VAL A 89 -9.89 15.07 -3.87
N GLU A 90 -10.45 14.02 -4.46
CA GLU A 90 -11.80 14.01 -5.06
C GLU A 90 -12.92 13.99 -4.01
N GLY A 91 -12.60 13.72 -2.73
CA GLY A 91 -13.60 13.44 -1.70
C GLY A 91 -14.10 11.98 -1.77
N TYR A 92 -14.79 11.56 -0.71
CA TYR A 92 -15.64 10.38 -0.75
C TYR A 92 -17.04 10.91 -1.09
N GLU A 93 -17.55 10.62 -2.29
CA GLU A 93 -18.96 10.82 -2.59
C GLU A 93 -19.86 10.01 -1.65
#